data_AF-A0A1N7J696-F1
#
_entry.id   AF-A0A1N7J696-F1
#
_cell.length_a   1.000
_cell.length_b   1.000
_cell.length_c   1.000
_cell.angle_alpha   90.00
_cell.angle_beta   90.00
_cell.angle_gamma   90.00
#
_symmetry.space_group_name_H-M   'P 1'
#
loop_
_entity.id
_entity.type
_entity.pdbx_description
1 polymer ?
#
loop_
_entity_poly.entity_id
_entity_poly.type
_entity_poly.pdbx_seq_one_letter_code
_entity_poly.pdbx_strand_id
1 'polypeptide(L)'
;MKGSKIGYIVGLVVGVPLFAFGANYLFFSGNRASDIETKEYIKNSKIETFAVNKWLKEDHKQYIAGLQRGANSAVLYWYTFYDNQYKKYFNLYMFDYLEKDYQGRNRINFIYSVDKETKFTAYVNQEQLKNVTYGTKDNPVPIWGKDLLQYNGRDQKDDMNDIELEVKTFHVNPETNALFIQQYLSHFMPKDEYKAMFKK
;
A
#
# COMPACT_ATOMS: atom_id res chain seq x y z
N MET A 1 48.26 -19.05 4.98
CA MET A 1 47.56 -18.46 6.15
C MET A 1 46.94 -19.57 7.00
N LYS A 2 47.50 -19.89 8.17
CA LYS A 2 46.82 -20.73 9.17
C LYS A 2 45.97 -19.81 10.04
N GLY A 3 44.70 -19.62 9.68
CA GLY A 3 43.76 -18.91 10.55
C GLY A 3 43.61 -19.63 11.88
N SER A 4 43.61 -18.88 12.99
CA SER A 4 43.37 -19.45 14.32
C SER A 4 42.03 -20.19 14.34
N LYS A 5 42.03 -21.50 14.63
CA LYS A 5 40.80 -22.30 14.77
C LYS A 5 39.84 -21.67 15.79
N ILE A 6 40.39 -21.02 16.82
CA ILE A 6 39.63 -20.31 17.85
C ILE A 6 39.00 -19.03 17.26
N GLY A 7 39.74 -18.27 16.46
CA GLY A 7 39.19 -17.09 15.77
C GLY A 7 38.06 -17.44 14.80
N TYR A 8 38.16 -18.59 14.11
CA TYR A 8 37.09 -19.10 13.25
C TYR A 8 35.83 -19.50 14.05
N ILE A 9 36.00 -20.21 15.17
CA ILE A 9 34.88 -20.59 16.05
C ILE A 9 34.21 -19.36 16.64
N VAL A 10 34.98 -18.38 17.13
CA VAL A 10 34.44 -17.12 17.67
C VAL A 10 33.71 -16.32 16.57
N GLY A 11 34.26 -16.25 15.36
CA GLY A 11 33.60 -15.61 14.22
C GLY A 11 32.26 -16.26 13.86
N LEU A 12 32.16 -17.60 13.91
CA LEU A 12 30.91 -18.32 13.65
C LEU A 12 29.89 -18.19 14.78
N VAL A 13 30.31 -18.33 16.04
CA VAL A 13 29.40 -18.36 17.20
C VAL A 13 28.95 -16.95 17.60
N VAL A 14 29.79 -15.94 17.41
CA VAL A 14 29.51 -14.56 17.83
C VAL A 14 29.31 -13.65 16.62
N GLY A 15 30.20 -13.73 15.63
CA GLY A 15 30.15 -12.87 14.45
C GLY A 15 28.89 -13.09 13.60
N VAL A 16 28.52 -14.35 13.32
CA VAL A 16 27.32 -14.64 12.50
C VAL A 16 26.02 -14.22 13.21
N PRO A 17 25.78 -14.54 14.50
CA PRO A 17 24.57 -14.04 15.18
C PRO A 17 24.51 -12.53 15.32
N LEU A 18 25.64 -11.85 15.59
CA LEU A 18 25.68 -10.38 15.64
C LEU A 18 25.43 -9.75 14.27
N PHE A 19 25.99 -10.32 13.21
CA PHE A 19 25.72 -9.89 11.84
C PHE A 19 24.25 -10.11 11.47
N ALA A 20 23.68 -11.28 11.78
CA ALA A 20 22.27 -11.57 11.55
C ALA A 20 21.36 -10.63 12.37
N PHE A 21 21.71 -10.33 13.62
CA PHE A 21 20.99 -9.37 14.46
C PHE A 21 21.07 -7.95 13.90
N GLY A 22 22.26 -7.49 13.51
CA GLY A 22 22.47 -6.18 12.90
C GLY A 22 21.75 -6.04 11.56
N ALA A 23 21.82 -7.05 10.70
CA ALA A 23 21.08 -7.10 9.44
C ALA A 23 19.56 -7.12 9.69
N ASN A 24 19.06 -7.88 10.67
CA ASN A 24 17.65 -7.85 11.06
C ASN A 24 17.20 -6.49 11.59
N TYR A 25 18.01 -5.85 12.41
CA TYR A 25 17.71 -4.52 12.94
C TYR A 25 17.71 -3.44 11.84
N LEU A 26 18.60 -3.54 10.85
CA LEU A 26 18.70 -2.56 9.78
C LEU A 26 17.69 -2.79 8.65
N PHE A 27 17.47 -4.05 8.24
CA PHE A 27 16.70 -4.40 7.04
C PHE A 27 15.30 -4.97 7.31
N PHE A 28 15.05 -5.49 8.52
CA PHE A 28 13.79 -6.17 8.87
C PHE A 28 13.03 -5.47 10.00
N SER A 29 13.22 -4.16 10.10
CA SER A 29 12.66 -3.32 11.16
C SER A 29 11.24 -2.84 10.90
N GLY A 30 10.44 -3.52 10.08
CA GLY A 30 9.01 -3.21 9.89
C GLY A 30 8.15 -3.57 11.10
N ASN A 31 6.87 -3.21 11.05
CA ASN A 31 5.85 -3.84 11.89
C ASN A 31 5.62 -5.29 11.41
N ARG A 32 4.85 -6.06 12.19
CA ARG A 32 4.46 -7.43 11.85
C ARG A 32 2.94 -7.53 11.93
N ALA A 33 2.27 -6.91 10.97
CA ALA A 33 0.81 -6.84 10.97
C ALA A 33 0.20 -8.22 10.83
N SER A 34 -0.54 -8.62 11.86
CA SER A 34 -1.31 -9.86 11.87
C SER A 34 -2.60 -9.74 11.07
N ASP A 35 -3.20 -10.87 10.75
CA ASP A 35 -4.51 -10.91 10.11
C ASP A 35 -5.61 -10.29 10.99
N ILE A 36 -5.45 -10.34 12.32
CA ILE A 36 -6.38 -9.73 13.28
C ILE A 36 -6.32 -8.20 13.18
N GLU A 37 -5.12 -7.63 13.24
CA GLU A 37 -4.92 -6.16 13.13
C GLU A 37 -5.34 -5.65 11.75
N THR A 38 -5.09 -6.43 10.69
CA THR A 38 -5.56 -6.12 9.34
C THR A 38 -7.08 -6.09 9.28
N LYS A 39 -7.77 -7.07 9.86
CA LYS A 39 -9.24 -7.09 9.95
C LYS A 39 -9.79 -5.93 10.78
N GLU A 40 -9.11 -5.57 11.86
CA GLU A 40 -9.48 -4.41 12.68
C GLU A 40 -9.36 -3.11 11.87
N TYR A 41 -8.27 -2.92 11.14
CA TYR A 41 -8.09 -1.77 10.25
C TYR A 41 -9.20 -1.67 9.20
N ILE A 42 -9.56 -2.79 8.56
CA ILE A 42 -10.64 -2.85 7.56
C ILE A 42 -11.99 -2.58 8.21
N LYS A 43 -12.27 -3.14 9.39
CA LYS A 43 -13.49 -2.91 10.15
C LYS A 43 -13.67 -1.43 10.51
N ASN A 44 -12.56 -0.75 10.80
CA ASN A 44 -12.54 0.69 11.07
C ASN A 44 -12.49 1.54 9.78
N SER A 45 -12.59 0.92 8.60
CA SER A 45 -12.64 1.62 7.32
C SER A 45 -14.07 1.75 6.79
N LYS A 46 -14.34 2.81 6.03
CA LYS A 46 -15.57 2.97 5.26
C LYS A 46 -15.27 3.10 3.78
N ILE A 47 -16.21 2.66 2.95
CA ILE A 47 -16.14 2.88 1.51
C ILE A 47 -16.66 4.28 1.23
N GLU A 48 -15.80 5.12 0.68
CA GLU A 48 -16.11 6.49 0.27
C GLU A 48 -15.91 6.63 -1.24
N THR A 49 -16.61 7.59 -1.86
CA THR A 49 -16.45 7.91 -3.28
C THR A 49 -15.54 9.12 -3.42
N PHE A 50 -14.56 9.01 -4.31
CA PHE A 50 -13.63 10.08 -4.65
C PHE A 50 -13.76 10.44 -6.13
N ALA A 51 -13.45 11.70 -6.43
CA ALA A 51 -13.35 12.20 -7.79
C ALA A 51 -12.00 12.87 -7.98
N VAL A 52 -11.30 12.52 -9.06
CA VAL A 52 -10.01 13.09 -9.42
C VAL A 52 -10.03 13.50 -10.89
N ASN A 53 -9.49 14.67 -11.20
CA ASN A 53 -9.28 15.09 -12.59
C ASN A 53 -7.87 14.79 -13.08
N LYS A 54 -6.92 14.70 -12.15
CA LYS A 54 -5.52 14.32 -12.36
C LYS A 54 -4.87 14.04 -11.02
N TRP A 55 -3.78 13.29 -11.03
CA TRP A 55 -2.93 13.11 -9.87
C TRP A 55 -2.04 14.34 -9.65
N LEU A 56 -1.87 14.74 -8.39
CA LEU A 56 -0.96 15.81 -7.99
C LEU A 56 0.49 15.35 -7.91
N LYS A 57 0.68 14.09 -7.53
CA LYS A 57 1.97 13.42 -7.45
C LYS A 57 1.78 11.92 -7.65
N GLU A 58 2.72 11.30 -8.31
CA GLU A 58 2.92 9.86 -8.34
C GLU A 58 4.29 9.57 -7.73
N ASP A 59 4.38 8.49 -6.97
CA ASP A 59 5.64 8.05 -6.39
C ASP A 59 5.55 6.55 -6.06
N HIS A 60 6.69 5.95 -5.73
CA HIS A 60 6.78 4.54 -5.42
C HIS A 60 7.89 4.25 -4.42
N LYS A 61 7.79 3.10 -3.75
CA LYS A 61 8.82 2.64 -2.84
C LYS A 61 8.98 1.13 -2.92
N GLN A 62 10.20 0.72 -3.25
CA GLN A 62 10.60 -0.67 -3.22
C GLN A 62 10.89 -1.11 -1.76
N TYR A 63 10.52 -2.33 -1.44
CA TYR A 63 10.79 -2.96 -0.15
C TYR A 63 11.00 -4.47 -0.30
N ILE A 64 11.56 -5.10 0.72
CA ILE A 64 11.70 -6.54 0.79
C ILE A 64 10.37 -7.10 1.32
N ALA A 65 9.51 -7.58 0.42
CA ALA A 65 8.51 -8.55 0.81
C ALA A 65 9.28 -9.80 1.25
N GLY A 66 8.97 -10.39 2.41
CA GLY A 66 9.66 -11.59 2.89
C GLY A 66 9.60 -12.76 1.88
N LEU A 67 10.07 -13.94 2.27
CA LEU A 67 10.11 -15.18 1.46
C LEU A 67 8.71 -15.73 1.02
N GLN A 68 7.74 -14.89 0.68
CA GLN A 68 6.46 -15.26 0.11
C GLN A 68 6.45 -14.99 -1.40
N ARG A 69 6.31 -16.08 -2.17
CA ARG A 69 6.05 -16.11 -3.62
C ARG A 69 7.15 -15.53 -4.53
N GLY A 70 8.42 -15.90 -4.27
CA GLY A 70 9.48 -15.83 -5.28
C GLY A 70 9.96 -14.44 -5.71
N ALA A 71 9.40 -13.36 -5.18
CA ALA A 71 9.89 -12.00 -5.37
C ALA A 71 10.65 -11.56 -4.12
N ASN A 72 11.98 -11.37 -4.24
CA ASN A 72 12.82 -10.85 -3.15
C ASN A 72 12.62 -9.35 -2.89
N SER A 73 11.83 -8.69 -3.74
CA SER A 73 11.49 -7.28 -3.62
C SER A 73 10.11 -7.00 -4.22
N ALA A 74 9.43 -6.04 -3.64
CA ALA A 74 8.08 -5.63 -3.93
C ALA A 74 8.04 -4.10 -4.06
N VAL A 75 7.06 -3.57 -4.79
CA VAL A 75 6.92 -2.11 -4.96
C VAL A 75 5.51 -1.67 -4.57
N LEU A 76 5.44 -0.68 -3.68
CA LEU A 76 4.22 0.07 -3.39
C LEU A 76 4.21 1.31 -4.27
N TYR A 77 3.11 1.55 -4.97
CA TYR A 77 2.86 2.77 -5.74
C TYR A 77 1.76 3.58 -5.06
N TRP A 78 1.84 4.90 -5.18
CA TRP A 78 0.74 5.75 -4.76
C TRP A 78 0.54 6.97 -5.65
N TYR A 79 -0.73 7.36 -5.72
CA TYR A 79 -1.19 8.51 -6.47
C TYR A 79 -1.85 9.51 -5.51
N THR A 80 -1.23 10.68 -5.37
CA THR A 80 -1.69 11.73 -4.46
C THR A 80 -2.71 12.61 -5.14
N PHE A 81 -3.80 12.93 -4.45
CA PHE A 81 -4.77 13.92 -4.88
C PHE A 81 -5.30 14.70 -3.67
N TYR A 82 -5.99 15.81 -3.94
CA TYR A 82 -6.66 16.60 -2.92
C TYR A 82 -8.17 16.46 -3.11
N ASP A 83 -8.89 16.13 -2.04
CA ASP A 83 -10.33 16.04 -2.05
C ASP A 83 -10.94 17.30 -1.43
N ASN A 84 -11.84 17.95 -2.17
CA ASN A 84 -12.46 19.22 -1.76
C ASN A 84 -13.51 19.04 -0.65
N GLN A 85 -14.17 17.88 -0.57
CA GLN A 85 -15.19 17.60 0.43
C GLN A 85 -14.55 17.41 1.81
N TYR A 86 -13.48 16.61 1.88
CA TYR A 86 -12.74 16.36 3.11
C TYR A 86 -11.71 17.45 3.43
N LYS A 87 -11.36 18.29 2.45
CA LYS A 87 -10.29 19.31 2.52
C LYS A 87 -8.95 18.71 2.97
N LYS A 88 -8.63 17.53 2.43
CA LYS A 88 -7.46 16.71 2.78
C LYS A 88 -6.79 16.14 1.55
N TYR A 89 -5.50 15.89 1.66
CA TYR A 89 -4.75 15.09 0.69
C TYR A 89 -4.92 13.60 0.97
N PHE A 90 -5.02 12.81 -0.08
CA PHE A 90 -5.17 11.35 -0.04
C PHE A 90 -4.13 10.69 -0.95
N ASN A 91 -3.72 9.48 -0.58
CA ASN A 91 -2.88 8.60 -1.41
C ASN A 91 -3.67 7.33 -1.74
N LEU A 92 -3.96 7.12 -3.02
CA LEU A 92 -4.45 5.83 -3.52
C LEU A 92 -3.26 4.86 -3.62
N TYR A 93 -3.21 3.87 -2.74
CA TYR A 93 -2.12 2.91 -2.65
C TYR A 93 -2.41 1.62 -3.43
N MET A 94 -1.37 1.06 -4.05
CA MET A 94 -1.44 -0.19 -4.80
C MET A 94 -0.10 -0.93 -4.87
N PHE A 95 -0.17 -2.22 -5.17
CA PHE A 95 0.97 -3.08 -5.40
C PHE A 95 0.89 -3.73 -6.78
N ASP A 96 2.04 -3.92 -7.43
CA ASP A 96 2.14 -4.52 -8.77
C ASP A 96 2.15 -6.06 -8.77
N TYR A 97 2.60 -6.69 -7.69
CA TYR A 97 2.98 -8.11 -7.64
C TYR A 97 2.06 -9.01 -6.78
N LEU A 98 1.13 -8.44 -6.03
CA LEU A 98 0.27 -9.19 -5.09
C LEU A 98 -0.91 -9.89 -5.76
N GLU A 99 -1.08 -9.68 -7.06
CA GLU A 99 -2.15 -10.25 -7.87
C GLU A 99 -1.58 -11.07 -9.03
N LYS A 100 -2.37 -12.04 -9.50
CA LYS A 100 -1.99 -12.90 -10.63
C LYS A 100 -2.09 -12.13 -11.96
N ASP A 101 -1.55 -12.72 -13.02
CA ASP A 101 -1.74 -12.28 -14.41
C ASP A 101 -1.44 -10.79 -14.65
N TYR A 102 -0.46 -10.25 -13.91
CA TYR A 102 -0.04 -8.85 -13.98
C TYR A 102 -1.15 -7.83 -13.69
N GLN A 103 -2.24 -8.22 -13.00
CA GLN A 103 -3.38 -7.34 -12.74
C GLN A 103 -2.98 -6.06 -11.99
N GLY A 104 -2.14 -6.18 -10.95
CA GLY A 104 -1.63 -5.01 -10.22
C GLY A 104 -0.85 -4.05 -11.13
N ARG A 105 0.03 -4.58 -11.99
CA ARG A 105 0.81 -3.80 -12.96
C ARG A 105 -0.09 -3.12 -14.00
N ASN A 106 -1.08 -3.84 -14.52
CA ASN A 106 -2.07 -3.28 -15.46
C ASN A 106 -2.85 -2.13 -14.82
N ARG A 107 -3.25 -2.29 -13.55
CA ARG A 107 -3.95 -1.26 -12.79
C ARG A 107 -3.12 0.01 -12.61
N ILE A 108 -1.83 -0.12 -12.29
CA ILE A 108 -0.90 1.00 -12.16
C ILE A 108 -0.78 1.76 -13.49
N ASN A 109 -0.54 1.05 -14.60
CA ASN A 109 -0.43 1.66 -15.93
C ASN A 109 -1.73 2.37 -16.35
N PHE A 110 -2.87 1.76 -16.02
CA PHE A 110 -4.20 2.31 -16.27
C PHE A 110 -4.43 3.61 -15.48
N ILE A 111 -4.16 3.60 -14.17
CA ILE A 111 -4.36 4.77 -13.30
C ILE A 111 -3.45 5.93 -13.67
N TYR A 112 -2.24 5.66 -14.14
CA TYR A 112 -1.33 6.69 -14.67
C TYR A 112 -1.98 7.54 -15.77
N SER A 113 -2.90 6.96 -16.53
CA SER A 113 -3.54 7.59 -17.71
C SER A 113 -4.75 8.47 -17.37
N VAL A 114 -5.01 8.74 -16.08
CA VAL A 114 -6.09 9.64 -15.65
C VAL A 114 -5.75 11.09 -15.98
N ASP A 115 -6.52 11.70 -16.88
CA ASP A 115 -6.33 13.06 -17.37
C ASP A 115 -7.60 13.94 -17.31
N LYS A 116 -8.75 13.33 -17.01
CA LYS A 116 -10.06 13.96 -16.84
C LYS A 116 -10.77 13.35 -15.63
N GLU A 117 -11.98 13.83 -15.37
CA GLU A 117 -12.78 13.39 -14.22
C GLU A 117 -12.95 11.86 -14.21
N THR A 118 -12.38 11.26 -13.18
CA THR A 118 -12.39 9.84 -12.87
C THR A 118 -12.94 9.69 -11.46
N LYS A 119 -13.97 8.85 -11.30
CA LYS A 119 -14.64 8.62 -10.02
C LYS A 119 -14.48 7.17 -9.62
N PHE A 120 -14.15 6.94 -8.36
CA PHE A 120 -13.94 5.60 -7.84
C PHE A 120 -14.33 5.52 -6.37
N THR A 121 -14.56 4.30 -5.90
CA THR A 121 -14.76 4.01 -4.48
C THR A 121 -13.48 3.45 -3.87
N ALA A 122 -13.22 3.79 -2.61
CA ALA A 122 -12.07 3.29 -1.88
C ALA A 122 -12.38 3.14 -0.39
N TYR A 123 -11.70 2.19 0.26
CA TYR A 123 -11.71 2.07 1.71
C TYR A 123 -10.83 3.15 2.34
N VAL A 124 -11.37 3.83 3.34
CA VAL A 124 -10.71 4.90 4.09
C VAL A 124 -10.82 4.58 5.57
N ASN A 125 -9.68 4.40 6.24
CA ASN A 125 -9.66 4.18 7.69
C ASN A 125 -10.13 5.45 8.42
N GLN A 126 -11.14 5.29 9.27
CA GLN A 126 -11.82 6.42 9.91
C GLN A 126 -11.01 7.06 11.04
N GLU A 127 -10.07 6.33 11.65
CA GLU A 127 -9.16 6.89 12.64
C GLU A 127 -8.12 7.79 11.96
N GLN A 128 -7.49 7.31 10.89
CA GLN A 128 -6.53 8.10 10.09
C GLN A 128 -7.22 9.30 9.42
N LEU A 129 -8.45 9.15 8.94
CA LEU A 129 -9.21 10.26 8.37
C LEU A 129 -9.46 11.39 9.39
N LYS A 130 -9.81 11.03 10.64
CA LYS A 130 -10.08 12.00 11.71
C LYS A 130 -8.82 12.58 12.34
N ASN A 131 -7.70 11.87 12.26
CA ASN A 131 -6.44 12.33 12.81
C ASN A 131 -5.96 13.62 12.08
N VAL A 132 -5.58 14.62 12.87
CA VAL A 132 -5.13 15.93 12.37
C VAL A 132 -3.73 15.89 11.78
N THR A 133 -2.92 14.89 12.13
CA THR A 133 -1.59 14.69 11.52
C THR A 133 -1.69 14.16 10.09
N TYR A 134 -2.86 13.67 9.70
CA TYR A 134 -3.17 13.12 8.39
C TYR A 134 -3.98 14.08 7.51
N GLY A 135 -3.82 13.93 6.20
CA GLY A 135 -4.52 14.73 5.21
C GLY A 135 -3.76 16.00 4.80
N THR A 136 -2.48 16.10 5.18
CA THR A 136 -1.56 17.13 4.70
C THR A 136 -0.86 16.65 3.44
N LYS A 137 -0.22 17.57 2.70
CA LYS A 137 0.53 17.22 1.49
C LYS A 137 1.67 16.25 1.76
N ASP A 138 2.30 16.36 2.93
CA ASP A 138 3.43 15.53 3.36
C ASP A 138 2.99 14.24 4.06
N ASN A 139 1.77 14.20 4.61
CA ASN A 139 1.17 13.00 5.18
C ASN A 139 -0.29 12.79 4.71
N PRO A 140 -0.51 12.40 3.44
CA PRO A 140 -1.84 12.15 2.90
C PRO A 140 -2.52 10.97 3.58
N VAL A 141 -3.85 10.97 3.64
CA VAL A 141 -4.63 9.83 4.16
C VAL A 141 -4.49 8.63 3.21
N PRO A 142 -4.09 7.44 3.69
CA PRO A 142 -4.05 6.22 2.89
C PRO A 142 -5.46 5.76 2.51
N ILE A 143 -5.67 5.41 1.25
CA ILE A 143 -6.92 4.80 0.77
C ILE A 143 -6.65 3.60 -0.14
N TRP A 144 -7.61 2.68 -0.17
CA TRP A 144 -7.50 1.40 -0.86
C TRP A 144 -8.63 1.26 -1.89
N GLY A 145 -8.29 1.29 -3.18
CA GLY A 145 -9.28 1.25 -4.27
C GLY A 145 -10.19 0.03 -4.19
N LYS A 146 -11.46 0.18 -4.55
CA LYS A 146 -12.46 -0.89 -4.57
C LYS A 146 -13.08 -1.05 -5.95
N ASP A 147 -13.81 -0.04 -6.43
CA ASP A 147 -14.50 -0.06 -7.72
C ASP A 147 -14.35 1.27 -8.45
N LEU A 148 -14.30 1.22 -9.77
CA LEU A 148 -14.33 2.39 -10.65
C LEU A 148 -15.78 2.68 -11.04
N LEU A 149 -16.14 3.96 -11.05
CA LEU A 149 -17.49 4.43 -11.41
C LEU A 149 -17.49 5.23 -12.71
N GLN A 150 -16.40 5.96 -12.97
CA GLN A 150 -16.23 6.82 -14.14
C GLN A 150 -14.73 6.90 -14.45
N TYR A 151 -14.37 6.92 -15.74
CA TYR A 151 -12.99 7.06 -16.18
C TYR A 151 -12.85 8.09 -17.29
N ASN A 152 -12.03 9.10 -17.06
CA ASN A 152 -11.75 10.18 -17.98
C ASN A 152 -13.00 10.80 -18.65
N GLY A 153 -14.06 10.99 -17.86
CA GLY A 153 -15.34 11.53 -18.30
C GLY A 153 -16.31 10.53 -18.94
N ARG A 154 -15.93 9.25 -19.07
CA ARG A 154 -16.81 8.16 -19.52
C ARG A 154 -17.40 7.42 -18.32
N ASP A 155 -18.68 7.09 -18.38
CA ASP A 155 -19.37 6.30 -17.35
C ASP A 155 -19.91 4.98 -17.92
N GLN A 156 -20.33 4.09 -17.03
CA GLN A 156 -20.79 2.74 -17.38
C GLN A 156 -22.20 2.72 -18.02
N LYS A 157 -22.92 3.85 -18.06
CA LYS A 157 -24.34 3.89 -18.46
C LYS A 157 -24.57 4.35 -19.89
N ASP A 158 -23.50 4.70 -20.60
CA ASP A 158 -23.56 5.18 -21.97
C ASP A 158 -23.10 4.07 -22.92
N ASP A 159 -24.03 3.46 -23.66
CA ASP A 159 -23.82 2.28 -24.54
C ASP A 159 -22.72 2.51 -25.61
N MET A 160 -22.32 3.76 -25.88
CA MET A 160 -21.24 4.11 -26.81
C MET A 160 -19.87 4.28 -26.14
N ASN A 161 -19.78 4.31 -24.81
CA ASN A 161 -18.59 4.68 -24.04
C ASN A 161 -18.26 3.66 -22.93
N ASP A 162 -18.42 2.38 -23.23
CA ASP A 162 -18.16 1.30 -22.28
C ASP A 162 -16.76 1.41 -21.64
N ILE A 163 -16.73 1.26 -20.32
CA ILE A 163 -15.54 1.26 -19.46
C ILE A 163 -15.34 -0.11 -18.79
N GLU A 164 -15.97 -1.18 -19.28
CA GLU A 164 -15.93 -2.51 -18.67
C GLU A 164 -14.50 -3.00 -18.38
N LEU A 165 -13.58 -2.82 -19.33
CA LEU A 165 -12.19 -3.23 -19.16
C LEU A 165 -11.50 -2.43 -18.04
N GLU A 166 -11.72 -1.12 -18.00
CA GLU A 166 -11.20 -0.21 -16.98
C GLU A 166 -11.79 -0.53 -15.60
N VAL A 167 -13.09 -0.80 -15.52
CA VAL A 167 -13.78 -1.21 -14.30
C VAL A 167 -13.19 -2.50 -13.77
N LYS A 168 -13.03 -3.51 -14.64
CA LYS A 168 -12.42 -4.79 -14.29
C LYS A 168 -10.96 -4.63 -13.84
N THR A 169 -10.20 -3.76 -14.50
CA THR A 169 -8.79 -3.51 -14.20
C THR A 169 -8.61 -2.77 -12.88
N PHE A 170 -9.45 -1.77 -12.60
CA PHE A 170 -9.41 -1.02 -11.35
C PHE A 170 -9.88 -1.85 -10.15
N HIS A 171 -10.85 -2.75 -10.35
CA HIS A 171 -11.46 -3.51 -9.28
C HIS A 171 -10.42 -4.23 -8.41
N VAL A 172 -10.58 -4.09 -7.08
CA VAL A 172 -9.80 -4.81 -6.09
C VAL A 172 -10.75 -5.55 -5.17
N ASN A 173 -10.71 -6.88 -5.23
CA ASN A 173 -11.55 -7.70 -4.36
C ASN A 173 -11.11 -7.55 -2.87
N PRO A 174 -12.00 -7.85 -1.91
CA PRO A 174 -11.71 -7.67 -0.48
C PRO A 174 -10.48 -8.43 0.03
N GLU A 175 -10.20 -9.63 -0.49
CA GLU A 175 -9.06 -10.44 -0.04
C GLU A 175 -7.73 -9.81 -0.48
N THR A 176 -7.65 -9.36 -1.73
CA THR A 176 -6.49 -8.61 -2.24
C THR A 176 -6.30 -7.31 -1.46
N ASN A 177 -7.38 -6.58 -1.19
CA ASN A 177 -7.29 -5.34 -0.40
C ASN A 177 -6.78 -5.61 1.02
N ALA A 178 -7.18 -6.72 1.65
CA ALA A 178 -6.63 -7.11 2.94
C ALA A 178 -5.12 -7.37 2.88
N LEU A 179 -4.63 -8.01 1.83
CA LEU A 179 -3.18 -8.18 1.62
C LEU A 179 -2.47 -6.84 1.42
N PHE A 180 -3.05 -5.92 0.65
CA PHE A 180 -2.47 -4.59 0.43
C PHE A 180 -2.32 -3.83 1.75
N ILE A 181 -3.38 -3.82 2.56
CA ILE A 181 -3.40 -3.21 3.87
C ILE A 181 -2.36 -3.87 4.79
N GLN A 182 -2.30 -5.19 4.84
CA GLN A 182 -1.34 -5.90 5.67
C GLN A 182 0.11 -5.54 5.31
N GLN A 183 0.43 -5.45 4.01
CA GLN A 183 1.76 -5.02 3.56
C GLN A 183 2.05 -3.58 3.96
N TYR A 184 1.09 -2.67 3.80
CA TYR A 184 1.20 -1.29 4.24
C TYR A 184 1.47 -1.16 5.74
N LEU A 185 0.65 -1.83 6.55
CA LEU A 185 0.80 -1.84 8.01
C LEU A 185 2.17 -2.39 8.41
N SER A 186 2.65 -3.44 7.74
CA SER A 186 3.93 -4.09 8.06
C SER A 186 5.14 -3.27 7.65
N HIS A 187 5.12 -2.62 6.47
CA HIS A 187 6.34 -2.08 5.86
C HIS A 187 6.38 -0.56 5.75
N PHE A 188 5.23 0.12 5.84
CA PHE A 188 5.11 1.54 5.50
C PHE A 188 4.50 2.39 6.61
N MET A 189 3.60 1.84 7.42
CA MET A 189 3.06 2.55 8.58
C MET A 189 4.17 2.79 9.63
N PRO A 190 4.33 4.02 10.14
CA PRO A 190 5.28 4.31 11.21
C PRO A 190 5.04 3.42 12.44
N LYS A 191 6.13 2.95 13.08
CA LYS A 191 6.03 2.04 14.24
C LYS A 191 5.22 2.61 15.39
N ASP A 192 5.43 3.88 15.71
CA ASP A 192 4.78 4.50 16.86
C ASP A 192 3.29 4.69 16.59
N GLU A 193 2.91 4.99 15.34
CA GLU A 193 1.53 5.02 14.92
C GLU A 193 0.89 3.63 14.95
N TYR A 194 1.55 2.62 14.39
CA TYR A 194 1.05 1.25 14.39
C TYR A 194 0.85 0.73 15.83
N LYS A 195 1.78 1.04 16.75
CA LYS A 195 1.60 0.73 18.18
C LYS A 195 0.41 1.48 18.78
N ALA A 196 0.27 2.77 18.52
CA ALA A 196 -0.85 3.55 19.05
C ALA A 196 -2.20 3.05 18.53
N MET A 197 -2.25 2.54 17.30
CA MET A 197 -3.46 1.99 16.68
C MET A 197 -3.85 0.63 17.27
N PHE A 198 -2.90 -0.32 17.39
CA PHE A 198 -3.23 -1.72 17.70
C PHE A 198 -2.76 -2.23 19.08
N LYS A 199 -1.76 -1.60 19.68
CA LYS A 199 -1.13 -2.05 20.93
C LYS A 199 -1.41 -1.04 22.03
N LYS A 200 -2.66 -1.08 22.51
CA LYS A 200 -3.07 -0.41 23.74
C LYS A 200 -2.62 -1.19 24.96
#